data_AF-A0A7V8Y8I2-F1
#
_entry.id   AF-A0A7V8Y8I2-F1
#
_cell.length_a   1.000
_cell.length_b   1.000
_cell.length_c   1.000
_cell.angle_alpha   90.00
_cell.angle_beta   90.00
_cell.angle_gamma   90.00
#
_symmetry.space_group_name_H-M   'P 1'
#
loop_
_entity.id
_entity.type
_entity.pdbx_description
1 polymer ?
#
loop_
_entity_poly.entity_id
_entity_poly.type
_entity_poly.pdbx_seq_one_letter_code
_entity_poly.pdbx_strand_id
1 'polypeptide(L)'
;MERAWPFEGHEDPPSRVRSPEDFLAKALQGAEAVVIRIGLNGAQLVLVDRAGRWDRWIYPSVDRATEIAETLGIPVHVGSYPEELRVSMNAHPRTKEDFDSGAYPEQGRVGPVIPYPENRPVRRDPPEQAQTTEAS
;
A
#
# COMPACT_ATOMS: atom_id res chain seq x y z
N MET A 1 32.17 -2.32 -17.10
CA MET A 1 30.89 -2.09 -17.82
C MET A 1 29.83 -1.92 -16.74
N GLU A 2 29.46 -0.68 -16.44
CA GLU A 2 28.38 -0.37 -15.52
C GLU A 2 27.04 -0.72 -16.19
N ARG A 3 26.27 -1.61 -15.58
CA ARG A 3 24.89 -1.88 -15.99
C ARG A 3 24.03 -0.75 -15.43
N ALA A 4 23.88 0.33 -16.20
CA ALA A 4 22.86 1.33 -15.92
C ALA A 4 21.49 0.68 -16.18
N TRP A 5 20.66 0.59 -15.15
CA TRP A 5 19.31 0.02 -15.30
C TRP A 5 18.42 1.03 -16.04
N PRO A 6 17.48 0.59 -16.91
CA PRO A 6 16.69 1.48 -17.77
C PRO A 6 15.75 2.45 -17.04
N PHE A 7 15.72 2.43 -15.70
CA PHE A 7 14.97 3.35 -14.84
C PHE A 7 15.87 4.34 -14.08
N GLU A 8 17.20 4.17 -14.12
CA GLU A 8 18.16 5.13 -13.56
C GLU A 8 18.22 6.36 -14.47
N GLY A 9 17.38 7.36 -14.19
CA GLY A 9 17.35 8.62 -14.94
C GLY A 9 15.96 9.19 -15.17
N HIS A 10 14.89 8.45 -14.84
CA HIS A 10 13.57 9.07 -14.77
C HIS A 10 13.49 9.93 -13.52
N GLU A 11 13.69 11.24 -13.69
CA GLU A 11 13.16 12.21 -12.74
C GLU A 11 11.69 11.88 -12.50
N ASP A 12 11.34 11.64 -11.24
CA ASP A 12 9.96 11.34 -10.87
C ASP A 12 9.10 12.53 -11.35
N PRO A 13 8.03 12.30 -12.11
CA PRO A 13 7.21 13.39 -12.61
C PRO A 13 6.72 14.24 -11.43
N PRO A 14 6.72 15.59 -11.56
CA PRO A 14 6.58 16.54 -10.45
C PRO A 14 5.21 16.51 -9.73
N SER A 15 4.28 15.64 -10.14
CA SER A 15 2.93 15.53 -9.59
C SER A 15 2.67 14.25 -8.79
N ARG A 16 3.67 13.40 -8.54
CA ARG A 16 3.42 12.08 -7.92
C ARG A 16 3.02 12.22 -6.44
N VAL A 17 1.81 11.78 -6.09
CA VAL A 17 1.41 11.56 -4.69
C VAL A 17 2.24 10.40 -4.15
N ARG A 18 3.01 10.63 -3.09
CA ARG A 18 3.90 9.62 -2.48
C ARG A 18 3.46 9.22 -1.08
N SER A 19 2.78 10.13 -0.40
CA SER A 19 2.27 9.95 0.96
C SER A 19 0.78 10.32 1.06
N PRO A 20 0.07 9.83 2.09
CA PRO A 20 -1.27 10.30 2.41
C PRO A 20 -1.36 11.83 2.54
N GLU A 21 -0.32 12.45 3.11
CA GLU A 21 -0.21 13.90 3.30
C GLU A 21 -0.08 14.63 1.94
N ASP A 22 0.69 14.09 0.99
CA ASP A 22 0.79 14.65 -0.36
C ASP A 22 -0.55 14.60 -1.10
N PHE A 23 -1.35 13.55 -0.86
CA PHE A 23 -2.68 13.45 -1.43
C PHE A 23 -3.57 14.56 -0.88
N LEU A 24 -3.57 14.77 0.44
CA LEU A 24 -4.37 15.81 1.08
C LEU A 24 -3.93 17.21 0.68
N ALA A 25 -2.63 17.46 0.53
CA ALA A 25 -2.11 18.72 0.03
C ALA A 25 -2.62 19.06 -1.38
N LYS A 26 -3.01 18.05 -2.17
CA LYS A 26 -3.56 18.19 -3.53
C LYS A 26 -5.08 18.02 -3.59
N ALA A 27 -5.72 17.59 -2.51
CA ALA A 27 -7.15 17.37 -2.44
C ALA A 27 -7.88 18.72 -2.37
N LEU A 28 -8.90 18.90 -3.22
CA LEU A 28 -9.72 20.11 -3.24
C LEU A 28 -10.81 20.05 -2.17
N GLN A 29 -10.39 20.06 -0.88
CA GLN A 29 -11.24 20.02 0.33
C GLN A 29 -12.20 18.80 0.43
N GLY A 30 -12.57 18.44 1.67
CA GLY A 30 -13.54 17.37 1.92
C GLY A 30 -13.06 15.98 1.52
N ALA A 31 -11.82 15.64 1.87
CA ALA A 31 -11.32 14.28 1.72
C ALA A 31 -11.79 13.39 2.87
N GLU A 32 -11.99 12.11 2.58
CA GLU A 32 -12.39 11.09 3.53
C GLU A 32 -11.48 9.86 3.39
N ALA A 33 -11.26 9.17 4.51
CA ALA A 33 -10.48 7.94 4.58
C ALA A 33 -11.38 6.72 4.70
N VAL A 34 -11.00 5.63 4.03
CA VAL A 34 -11.60 4.31 4.18
C VAL A 34 -10.51 3.30 4.50
N VAL A 35 -10.66 2.57 5.61
CA VAL A 35 -9.75 1.51 6.06
C VAL A 35 -10.43 0.15 5.88
N ILE A 36 -9.83 -0.73 5.08
CA ILE A 36 -10.36 -2.07 4.79
C ILE A 36 -9.28 -3.11 5.07
N ARG A 37 -9.65 -4.19 5.78
CA ARG A 37 -8.76 -5.35 5.94
C ARG A 37 -8.50 -5.99 4.58
N ILE A 38 -7.22 -6.27 4.28
CA ILE A 38 -6.83 -7.03 3.10
C ILE A 38 -6.00 -8.25 3.53
N GLY A 39 -6.52 -9.45 3.24
CA GLY A 39 -5.88 -10.69 3.66
C GLY A 39 -5.77 -10.83 5.19
N LEU A 40 -4.83 -11.67 5.63
CA LEU A 40 -4.68 -12.04 7.04
C LEU A 40 -3.96 -10.94 7.86
N ASN A 41 -2.91 -10.35 7.29
CA ASN A 41 -1.95 -9.47 7.98
C ASN A 41 -1.78 -8.11 7.27
N GLY A 42 -2.87 -7.57 6.74
CA GLY A 42 -2.83 -6.31 6.01
C GLY A 42 -4.12 -5.52 6.11
N ALA A 43 -3.98 -4.21 5.95
CA ALA A 43 -5.10 -3.32 5.72
C ALA A 43 -4.73 -2.29 4.66
N GLN A 44 -5.74 -1.85 3.92
CA GLN A 44 -5.65 -0.80 2.94
C GLN A 44 -6.27 0.46 3.52
N LEU A 45 -5.54 1.56 3.48
CA LEU A 45 -6.08 2.91 3.63
C LEU A 45 -6.34 3.48 2.24
N VAL A 46 -7.54 3.95 1.99
CA VAL A 46 -7.91 4.68 0.78
C VAL A 46 -8.30 6.09 1.16
N LEU A 47 -7.71 7.06 0.49
CA LEU A 47 -8.15 8.44 0.59
C LEU A 47 -8.96 8.77 -0.64
N VAL A 48 -10.11 9.41 -0.44
CA VAL A 48 -11.03 9.82 -1.50
C VAL A 48 -11.32 11.29 -1.31
N ASP A 49 -11.15 12.10 -2.35
CA ASP A 49 -11.54 13.50 -2.31
C ASP A 49 -12.98 13.71 -2.82
N ARG A 50 -13.52 14.93 -2.63
CA ARG A 50 -14.87 15.28 -3.07
C ARG A 50 -15.10 15.11 -4.58
N ALA A 51 -14.05 15.19 -5.40
CA ALA A 51 -14.13 14.99 -6.84
C ALA A 51 -14.11 13.51 -7.24
N GLY A 52 -14.02 12.59 -6.27
CA GLY A 52 -13.91 11.16 -6.48
C GLY A 52 -12.50 10.70 -6.85
N ARG A 53 -11.49 11.58 -6.79
CA ARG A 53 -10.08 11.15 -6.94
C ARG A 53 -9.71 10.32 -5.73
N TRP A 54 -8.93 9.28 -5.95
CA TRP A 54 -8.51 8.41 -4.86
C TRP A 54 -7.13 7.81 -5.08
N ASP A 55 -6.45 7.56 -3.97
CA ASP A 55 -5.21 6.80 -3.93
C ASP A 55 -5.22 5.88 -2.69
N ARG A 56 -4.31 4.89 -2.65
CA ARG A 56 -4.30 3.87 -1.60
C ARG A 56 -2.90 3.52 -1.12
N TRP A 57 -2.83 3.16 0.16
CA TRP A 57 -1.64 2.68 0.84
C TRP A 57 -1.94 1.40 1.63
N ILE A 58 -0.96 0.52 1.72
CA ILE A 58 -1.07 -0.74 2.46
C ILE A 58 -0.29 -0.63 3.77
N TYR A 59 -0.92 -1.07 4.86
CA TYR A 59 -0.35 -1.11 6.21
C TYR A 59 -0.42 -2.53 6.79
N PRO A 60 0.42 -2.87 7.79
CA PRO A 60 0.48 -4.21 8.37
C PRO A 60 -0.78 -4.63 9.16
N SER A 61 -1.64 -3.69 9.55
CA SER A 61 -2.86 -4.00 10.29
C SER A 61 -3.91 -2.91 10.10
N VAL A 62 -5.16 -3.25 10.43
CA VAL A 62 -6.27 -2.29 10.47
C VAL A 62 -5.97 -1.21 11.49
N ASP A 63 -5.51 -1.58 12.68
CA ASP A 63 -5.18 -0.64 13.75
C ASP A 63 -4.14 0.39 13.29
N ARG A 64 -3.09 -0.05 12.58
CA ARG A 64 -2.07 0.87 12.06
C ARG A 64 -2.61 1.76 10.95
N ALA A 65 -3.43 1.22 10.04
CA ALA A 65 -4.05 2.02 8.99
C ALA A 65 -5.01 3.08 9.58
N THR A 66 -5.77 2.71 10.60
CA THR A 66 -6.70 3.59 11.31
C THR A 66 -5.94 4.69 12.07
N GLU A 67 -4.89 4.35 12.81
CA GLU A 67 -4.05 5.34 13.50
C GLU A 67 -3.51 6.39 12.52
N ILE A 68 -2.98 5.96 11.37
CA ILE A 68 -2.53 6.87 10.32
C ILE A 68 -3.68 7.73 9.81
N ALA A 69 -4.84 7.14 9.49
CA ALA A 69 -6.00 7.88 9.01
C ALA A 69 -6.48 8.95 10.00
N GLU A 70 -6.50 8.64 11.30
CA GLU A 70 -6.87 9.58 12.36
C GLU A 70 -5.87 10.74 12.48
N THR A 71 -4.57 10.48 12.30
CA THR A 71 -3.55 11.57 12.33
C THR A 71 -3.72 12.60 11.21
N LEU A 72 -4.40 12.23 10.12
CA LEU A 72 -4.67 13.13 8.99
C LEU A 72 -5.79 14.14 9.29
N GLY A 73 -6.56 13.95 10.36
CA GLY A 73 -7.61 14.88 10.78
C GLY A 73 -8.82 14.96 9.82
N ILE A 74 -9.09 13.89 9.07
CA ILE A 74 -10.22 13.77 8.14
C ILE A 74 -11.22 12.71 8.62
N PRO A 75 -12.47 12.69 8.13
CA PRO A 75 -13.42 11.62 8.44
C PRO A 75 -12.86 10.24 8.04
N VAL A 76 -13.01 9.24 8.92
CA VAL A 76 -12.49 7.88 8.72
C VAL A 76 -13.63 6.86 8.79
N HIS A 77 -13.71 5.99 7.79
CA HIS A 77 -14.64 4.86 7.73
C HIS A 77 -13.85 3.56 7.82
N VAL A 78 -14.23 2.67 8.75
CA VAL A 78 -13.51 1.39 8.96
C VAL A 78 -14.42 0.22 8.61
N GLY A 79 -13.91 -0.70 7.78
CA GLY A 79 -14.54 -1.99 7.47
C GLY A 79 -15.41 -2.00 6.21
N SER A 80 -15.94 -0.86 5.77
CA SER A 80 -16.70 -0.76 4.52
C SER A 80 -16.60 0.61 3.88
N TYR A 81 -16.85 0.66 2.57
CA TYR A 81 -17.01 1.92 1.85
C TYR A 81 -18.45 2.42 2.01
N PRO A 82 -18.66 3.67 2.47
CA PRO A 82 -19.93 4.35 2.29
C PRO A 82 -20.38 4.34 0.84
N GLU A 83 -21.68 4.19 0.60
CA GLU A 83 -22.22 4.08 -0.76
C GLU A 83 -21.91 5.33 -1.59
N GLU A 84 -22.06 6.51 -1.00
CA GLU A 84 -21.78 7.79 -1.66
C GLU A 84 -20.31 7.90 -2.12
N LEU A 85 -19.36 7.50 -1.27
CA LEU A 85 -17.94 7.44 -1.62
C LEU A 85 -17.70 6.44 -2.76
N ARG A 86 -18.29 5.25 -2.68
CA ARG A 86 -18.17 4.23 -3.74
C ARG A 86 -18.69 4.74 -5.09
N VAL A 87 -19.82 5.46 -5.10
CA VAL A 87 -20.38 6.06 -6.31
C VAL A 87 -19.44 7.14 -6.86
N SER A 88 -18.96 8.05 -6.02
CA SER A 88 -18.06 9.14 -6.43
C SER A 88 -16.74 8.62 -7.04
N MET A 89 -16.13 7.60 -6.42
CA MET A 89 -14.90 6.98 -6.91
C MET A 89 -15.07 6.34 -8.28
N ASN A 90 -16.23 5.72 -8.54
CA ASN A 90 -16.52 5.06 -9.82
C ASN A 90 -16.95 6.06 -10.91
N ALA A 91 -17.55 7.19 -10.52
CA ALA A 91 -17.91 8.26 -11.44
C ALA A 91 -16.70 9.09 -11.89
N HIS A 92 -15.58 9.04 -11.16
CA HIS A 92 -14.38 9.78 -11.49
C HIS A 92 -13.67 9.20 -12.73
N PRO A 93 -13.62 9.94 -13.86
CA PRO A 93 -12.96 9.46 -15.06
C PRO A 93 -11.45 9.48 -14.86
N ARG A 94 -10.80 8.32 -14.94
CA ARG A 94 -9.34 8.24 -14.99
C ARG A 94 -8.84 8.76 -16.32
N THR A 95 -7.77 9.55 -16.28
CA THR A 95 -7.12 10.02 -17.50
C THR A 95 -6.39 8.88 -18.19
N LYS A 96 -6.09 9.04 -19.47
CA LYS A 96 -5.29 8.06 -20.21
C LYS A 96 -3.89 7.89 -19.58
N GLU A 97 -3.28 8.97 -19.10
CA GLU A 97 -2.00 8.88 -18.37
C GLU A 97 -2.12 8.06 -17.06
N ASP A 98 -3.25 8.13 -16.36
CA ASP A 98 -3.48 7.31 -15.15
C ASP A 98 -3.59 5.82 -15.49
N PHE A 99 -4.21 5.49 -16.63
CA PHE A 99 -4.25 4.11 -17.15
C PHE A 99 -2.86 3.63 -17.56
N ASP A 100 -2.11 4.45 -18.30
CA ASP A 100 -0.81 4.09 -18.84
C ASP A 100 0.28 4.00 -17.74
N SER A 101 0.13 4.74 -16.63
CA SER A 101 1.01 4.67 -15.45
C SER A 101 0.71 3.49 -14.50
N GLY A 102 -0.40 2.78 -14.72
CA GLY A 102 -0.86 1.67 -13.90
C GLY A 102 -0.16 0.36 -14.22
N ALA A 103 0.96 0.07 -13.55
CA ALA A 103 1.38 -1.32 -13.36
C ALA A 103 0.29 -2.03 -12.53
N TYR A 104 -0.44 -2.95 -13.17
CA TYR A 104 -1.38 -3.94 -12.61
C TYR A 104 -2.16 -3.57 -11.32
N PRO A 105 -3.48 -3.31 -11.41
CA PRO A 105 -4.35 -2.90 -10.29
C PRO A 105 -4.42 -3.85 -9.09
N GLU A 106 -3.94 -5.09 -9.18
CA GLU A 106 -3.86 -6.00 -8.02
C GLU A 106 -2.69 -5.69 -7.07
N GLN A 107 -1.68 -4.92 -7.48
CA GLN A 107 -0.47 -4.74 -6.66
C GLN A 107 -0.50 -3.51 -5.76
N GLY A 108 -1.21 -2.44 -6.15
CA GLY A 108 -1.18 -1.19 -5.39
C GLY A 108 0.23 -0.59 -5.33
N ARG A 109 0.35 0.67 -4.90
CA ARG A 109 1.67 1.22 -4.60
C ARG A 109 2.05 0.70 -3.22
N VAL A 110 2.98 -0.25 -3.21
CA VAL A 110 3.55 -0.77 -1.97
C VAL A 110 4.21 0.42 -1.26
N GLY A 111 3.87 0.68 0.00
CA GLY A 111 4.66 1.57 0.86
C GLY A 111 6.11 1.07 0.96
N PRO A 112 7.00 1.69 1.77
CA PRO A 112 8.37 1.21 1.91
C PRO A 112 8.37 -0.30 2.19
N VAL A 113 8.83 -1.09 1.21
CA VAL A 113 8.89 -2.53 1.28
C VAL A 113 9.95 -2.85 2.32
N ILE A 114 9.53 -3.24 3.53
CA ILE A 114 10.40 -4.07 4.35
C ILE A 114 10.46 -5.41 3.59
N PRO A 115 11.63 -5.84 3.09
CA PRO A 115 11.72 -7.13 2.43
C PRO A 115 11.22 -8.20 3.39
N TYR A 116 10.19 -8.95 2.97
CA TYR A 116 9.66 -10.05 3.77
C TYR A 116 10.80 -11.04 4.09
N PRO A 117 11.00 -11.42 5.36
CA PRO A 117 12.06 -12.33 5.76
C PRO A 117 11.94 -13.75 5.16
N GLU A 118 10.77 -14.11 4.64
CA GLU A 118 10.46 -15.46 4.13
C GLU A 118 11.12 -15.78 2.77
N ASN A 119 11.52 -14.75 2.00
CA ASN A 119 12.23 -14.92 0.73
C ASN A 119 13.77 -14.91 0.89
N ARG A 120 14.29 -14.89 2.12
CA ARG A 120 15.73 -15.09 2.34
C ARG A 120 16.01 -16.59 2.21
N PRO A 121 16.95 -17.03 1.36
CA PRO A 121 17.41 -18.42 1.39
C PRO A 121 17.98 -18.70 2.78
N VAL A 122 17.24 -19.48 3.57
CA VAL A 122 17.69 -19.98 4.87
C VAL A 122 18.84 -20.94 4.60
N ARG A 123 20.07 -20.60 5.00
CA ARG A 123 21.13 -21.61 5.15
C ARG A 123 20.64 -22.58 6.22
N ARG A 124 20.21 -23.78 5.82
CA ARG A 124 20.00 -24.87 6.76
C ARG A 124 21.37 -25.37 7.19
N ASP A 125 21.71 -25.21 8.46
CA ASP A 125 22.80 -26.00 9.03
C ASP A 125 22.43 -27.48 8.93
N PRO A 126 23.38 -28.37 8.58
CA PRO A 126 23.10 -29.80 8.51
C PRO A 126 22.70 -30.33 9.90
N PRO A 127 21.72 -31.24 9.98
CA PRO A 127 21.26 -31.74 11.27
C PRO A 127 22.37 -32.51 12.00
N GLU A 128 22.61 -32.12 13.25
CA GLU A 128 23.48 -32.79 14.20
C GLU A 128 22.94 -34.21 14.46
N GLN A 129 23.80 -35.21 14.28
CA GLN A 129 23.48 -36.62 14.45
C GLN A 129 22.99 -36.87 15.87
N ALA A 130 21.73 -37.28 16.03
CA ALA A 130 21.19 -37.75 17.30
C ALA A 130 21.99 -38.98 17.74
N GLN A 131 22.81 -38.80 18.77
CA GLN A 131 23.37 -39.91 19.55
C GLN A 131 22.24 -40.54 20.35
N THR A 132 21.65 -41.61 19.81
CA THR A 132 20.84 -42.52 20.64
C THR A 132 21.83 -43.35 21.44
N THR A 133 21.87 -43.07 22.73
CA THR A 133 22.54 -43.89 23.73
C THR A 133 21.58 -45.04 24.04
N GLU A 134 21.89 -46.26 23.62
CA GLU A 134 21.34 -47.46 24.25
C GLU A 134 22.52 -48.31 24.73
N ALA A 135 22.69 -48.30 26.05
CA ALA A 135 23.50 -49.23 26.80
C ALA A 135 22.54 -50.16 27.55
N SER A 136 22.57 -51.45 27.22
CA SER A 136 22.64 -52.62 28.11
C SER A 136 22.23 -53.89 27.38
#